data_AF-A0A7V3YF14-F1
#
_entry.id   AF-A0A7V3YF14-F1
#
_cell.length_a   1.000
_cell.length_b   1.000
_cell.length_c   1.000
_cell.angle_alpha   90.00
_cell.angle_beta   90.00
_cell.angle_gamma   90.00
#
_symmetry.space_group_name_H-M   'P 1'
#
loop_
_entity.id
_entity.type
_entity.pdbx_description
1 polymer ?
#
loop_
_entity_poly.entity_id
_entity_poly.type
_entity_poly.pdbx_seq_one_letter_code
_entity_poly.pdbx_strand_id
1 'polypeptide(L)' 'MVKAFEAELKELVRGLLEALMQEERAMCLETHPTSANGYYTRDLLTLVGPVRDFKVPTKARSPLPLHHEPTGAVG' A
#
# COMPACT_ATOMS: atom_id res chain seq x y z
N MET A 1 -12.67 -10.60 29.70
CA MET A 1 -12.75 -11.56 28.58
C MET A 1 -13.01 -10.86 27.24
N VAL A 2 -14.15 -10.15 27.07
CA VAL A 2 -14.49 -9.47 25.80
C VAL A 2 -13.44 -8.46 25.32
N LYS A 3 -12.84 -7.68 26.23
CA LYS A 3 -11.81 -6.69 25.87
C LYS A 3 -10.50 -7.29 25.35
N ALA A 4 -10.12 -8.47 25.84
CA ALA A 4 -8.95 -9.18 25.35
C ALA A 4 -9.20 -9.72 23.94
N PHE A 5 -10.38 -10.32 23.73
CA PHE A 5 -10.82 -10.75 22.41
C PHE A 5 -10.90 -9.60 21.40
N GLU A 6 -11.41 -8.43 21.80
CA GLU A 6 -11.46 -7.23 20.95
C GLU A 6 -10.04 -6.78 20.54
N ALA A 7 -9.06 -6.87 21.45
CA ALA A 7 -7.67 -6.56 21.14
C ALA A 7 -7.07 -7.56 20.15
N GLU A 8 -7.21 -8.86 20.40
CA GLU A 8 -6.73 -9.90 19.49
C GLU A 8 -7.37 -9.82 18.10
N LEU A 9 -8.66 -9.49 18.04
CA LEU A 9 -9.36 -9.28 16.77
C LEU A 9 -8.80 -8.08 16.00
N LYS A 10 -8.47 -6.97 16.68
CA LYS A 10 -7.81 -5.82 16.04
C LYS A 10 -6.43 -6.18 15.50
N GLU A 11 -5.65 -6.95 16.26
CA GLU A 11 -4.34 -7.43 15.81
C GLU A 11 -4.46 -8.33 14.58
N LEU A 12 -5.43 -9.25 14.58
CA LEU A 12 -5.74 -10.11 13.43
C LEU A 12 -6.12 -9.29 12.19
N VAL A 13 -7.01 -8.30 12.36
CA VAL A 13 -7.43 -7.41 11.26
C VAL A 13 -6.24 -6.60 10.74
N ARG A 14 -5.38 -6.08 11.61
CA ARG A 14 -4.16 -5.37 11.18
C ARG A 14 -3.25 -6.29 10.37
N GLY A 15 -2.93 -7.47 10.89
CA GLY A 15 -2.06 -8.43 10.21
C GLY A 15 -2.60 -8.87 8.84
N LEU A 16 -3.91 -9.12 8.75
CA LEU A 16 -4.56 -9.45 7.48
C LEU A 16 -4.42 -8.31 6.46
N LEU A 17 -4.70 -7.08 6.87
CA LEU A 17 -4.57 -5.92 5.99
C LEU A 17 -3.12 -5.72 5.52
N GLU A 18 -2.13 -5.96 6.39
CA GLU A 18 -0.71 -5.74 6.05
C GLU A 18 -0.26 -6.78 5.02
N ALA A 19 -0.68 -8.03 5.19
CA ALA A 19 -0.45 -9.10 4.23
C ALA A 19 -1.08 -8.78 2.86
N LEU A 20 -2.33 -8.30 2.83
CA LEU A 20 -3.00 -7.91 1.59
C LEU A 20 -2.29 -6.76 0.87
N MET A 21 -1.83 -5.75 1.61
CA MET A 21 -1.07 -4.64 1.00
C MET A 21 0.28 -5.10 0.43
N GLN A 22 0.95 -6.05 1.10
CA GLN A 22 2.19 -6.62 0.60
C GLN A 22 1.97 -7.41 -0.70
N GLU A 23 0.89 -8.20 -0.76
CA GLU A 23 0.52 -8.96 -1.95
C GLU A 23 0.14 -8.03 -3.10
N GLU A 24 -0.66 -6.99 -2.84
CA GLU A 24 -0.98 -5.95 -3.82
C GLU A 24 0.31 -5.32 -4.40
N ARG A 25 1.29 -5.03 -3.55
CA ARG A 25 2.57 -4.50 -4.00
C ARG A 25 3.36 -5.52 -4.81
N ALA A 26 3.38 -6.80 -4.42
CA ALA A 26 4.07 -7.84 -5.18
C ALA A 26 3.53 -7.91 -6.62
N MET A 27 2.21 -7.97 -6.78
CA MET A 27 1.55 -7.95 -8.09
C MET A 27 1.85 -6.67 -8.89
N CYS A 28 1.90 -5.51 -8.21
CA CYS A 28 2.25 -4.25 -8.85
C CYS A 28 3.70 -4.25 -9.37
N LEU A 29 4.64 -4.83 -8.62
CA LEU A 29 6.05 -4.92 -9.00
C LEU A 29 6.30 -5.90 -10.15
N GLU A 30 5.50 -6.95 -10.29
CA GLU A 30 5.58 -7.86 -11.46
C GLU A 30 5.33 -7.12 -12.77
N THR A 31 4.41 -6.14 -12.76
CA THR A 31 4.05 -5.36 -13.94
C THR A 31 4.88 -4.08 -14.09
N HIS A 32 5.30 -3.46 -12.98
CA HIS A 32 6.01 -2.19 -12.95
C HIS A 32 7.15 -2.22 -11.92
N PRO A 33 8.32 -2.77 -12.28
CA PRO A 33 9.45 -2.85 -11.37
C PRO A 33 9.89 -1.46 -10.88
N THR A 34 10.04 -1.30 -9.57
CA THR A 34 10.55 -0.07 -8.95
C THR A 34 11.57 -0.38 -7.86
N SER A 35 12.45 0.57 -7.58
CA SER A 35 13.41 0.49 -6.47
C SER A 35 12.85 1.00 -5.12
N ALA A 36 11.66 1.61 -5.11
CA ALA A 36 11.06 2.14 -3.88
C ALA A 36 10.67 1.00 -2.95
N ASN A 37 11.36 0.86 -1.80
CA ASN A 37 11.16 -0.22 -0.83
C ASN A 37 10.79 0.26 0.59
N GLY A 38 10.15 1.42 0.68
CA GLY A 38 9.73 2.01 1.95
C GLY A 38 8.35 1.55 2.41
N TYR A 39 8.06 1.83 3.68
CA TYR A 39 6.74 1.73 4.29
C TYR A 39 6.41 3.04 4.99
N TYR A 40 5.14 3.40 5.03
CA TYR A 40 4.63 4.44 5.91
C TYR A 40 3.55 3.85 6.83
N THR A 41 3.34 4.47 7.98
CA THR A 41 2.26 4.08 8.89
C THR A 41 1.03 4.93 8.68
N ARG A 42 -0.15 4.34 8.89
CA ARG A 42 -1.42 5.05 8.86
C ARG A 42 -2.35 4.48 9.92
N ASP A 43 -3.21 5.32 10.49
CA ASP A 43 -4.30 4.85 11.33
C ASP A 43 -5.56 4.61 10.48
N LEU A 44 -6.27 3.53 10.76
CA LEU A 44 -7.48 3.15 10.05
C LEU A 44 -8.65 2.95 11.04
N LEU A 45 -9.79 3.56 10.74
CA LEU A 45 -11.02 3.28 11.45
C LEU A 45 -11.71 2.07 10.81
N THR A 46 -11.87 0.99 11.56
CA THR A 46 -12.55 -0.24 11.12
C THR A 46 -13.79 -0.51 11.95
N LEU A 47 -14.62 -1.50 11.54
CA LEU A 47 -15.79 -1.92 12.30
C LEU A 47 -15.44 -2.45 13.70
N VAL A 48 -14.24 -3.01 13.88
CA VAL A 48 -13.77 -3.48 15.19
C VAL A 48 -13.13 -2.34 16.02
N GLY A 49 -13.10 -1.12 15.48
CA GLY A 49 -12.53 0.08 16.09
C GLY A 49 -11.28 0.59 15.38
N PRO A 50 -10.58 1.58 15.97
CA PRO A 50 -9.34 2.11 15.42
C PRO A 50 -8.23 1.06 15.43
N VAL A 51 -7.58 0.88 14.28
CA VAL A 51 -6.34 0.14 14.10
C VAL A 51 -5.24 1.16 13.86
N ARG A 52 -4.22 1.16 14.71
CA ARG A 52 -3.12 2.13 14.66
C ARG A 52 -1.87 1.53 14.08
N ASP A 53 -0.97 2.40 13.62
CA ASP A 53 0.39 2.04 13.19
C ASP A 53 0.44 1.00 12.06
N PHE A 54 -0.62 0.94 11.25
CA PHE A 54 -0.75 0.00 10.15
C PHE A 54 0.27 0.33 9.05
N LYS A 55 1.12 -0.65 8.71
CA LYS A 55 2.20 -0.46 7.72
C LYS A 55 1.67 -0.63 6.30
N VAL A 56 1.81 0.43 5.51
CA VAL A 56 1.46 0.43 4.09
C VAL A 56 2.74 0.54 3.27
N PRO A 57 2.96 -0.33 2.28
CA PRO A 57 4.06 -0.18 1.35
C PRO A 57 3.96 1.14 0.58
N THR A 58 5.07 1.85 0.44
CA THR A 58 5.12 3.06 -0.37
C THR A 58 4.92 2.69 -1.83
N LYS A 59 4.02 3.41 -2.52
CA LYS A 59 3.82 3.23 -3.95
C LYS A 59 5.13 3.48 -4.69
N ALA A 60 5.44 2.61 -5.64
CA ALA A 60 6.28 2.97 -6.77
C ALA A 60 5.76 4.29 -7.33
N ARG A 61 6.58 5.34 -7.41
CA ARG A 61 6.22 6.46 -8.27
C ARG A 61 6.19 5.85 -9.68
N SER A 62 4.98 5.62 -10.22
CA SER A 62 4.82 5.24 -11.63
C SER A 62 5.64 6.24 -12.46
N PRO A 63 6.40 5.82 -13.48
CA PRO A 63 6.96 6.79 -14.39
C PRO A 63 5.76 7.60 -14.90
N LEU A 64 5.77 8.92 -14.63
CA LEU A 64 4.84 9.83 -15.30
C LEU A 64 4.80 9.45 -16.78
N PRO A 65 3.62 9.39 -17.43
CA PRO A 65 3.60 9.15 -18.87
C PRO A 65 4.54 10.18 -19.49
N LEU A 66 5.63 9.69 -20.08
CA LEU A 66 6.54 10.55 -20.83
C LEU A 66 5.66 11.23 -21.86
N HIS A 67 5.59 12.56 -21.77
CA HIS A 67 4.85 13.38 -22.69
C HIS A 67 5.16 12.88 -24.11
N HIS A 68 4.11 12.56 -24.88
CA HIS A 68 4.20 12.44 -26.32
C HIS A 68 4.66 13.82 -26.83
N GLU A 69 5.95 13.97 -27.08
CA GLU A 69 6.45 15.09 -27.88
C GLU A 69 5.88 14.92 -29.30
N PRO A 70 5.31 15.97 -29.89
CA PRO A 70 4.63 15.88 -31.16
C PRO A 70 5.66 15.61 -32.26
N THR A 71 5.36 14.64 -33.13
CA THR A 71 6.05 14.50 -34.41
C THR A 71 5.87 15.78 -35.21
N GLY A 72 6.92 16.61 -35.29
CA GLY A 72 6.91 17.81 -36.11
C GLY A 72 8.24 18.55 -36.11
N ALA A 73 8.74 18.80 -37.32
CA ALA A 73 9.80 19.73 -37.70
C ALA A 73 11.26 19.26 -37.63
N VAL A 74 11.71 18.65 -38.73
CA VAL A 74 12.90 19.05 -39.52
C VAL A 74 12.63 18.50 -40.92
N GLY A 75 12.76 19.19 -42.04
CA GLY A 75 13.39 20.45 -42.44
C GLY A 75 13.53 20.32 -43.96
#